data_AF-A0AAV7RW50-F1
#
_entry.id   AF-A0AAV7RW50-F1
#
_cell.length_a   1.000
_cell.length_b   1.000
_cell.length_c   1.000
_cell.angle_alpha   90.00
_cell.angle_beta   90.00
_cell.angle_gamma   90.00
#
_symmetry.space_group_name_H-M   'P 1'
#
loop_
_entity.id
_entity.type
_entity.pdbx_description
1 polymer ?
#
loop_
_entity_poly.entity_id
_entity_poly.type
_entity_poly.pdbx_seq_one_letter_code
_entity_poly.pdbx_strand_id
1 'polypeptide(L)'
;MVRNKEHPLLQVNKMDKYAVQRPAGGTVVPGDAEEGQEKDRGPGDEPSLSAIMAAIPDLHSSLEPKLDAVTVDVNLLFADLEKVTEKVINGETDIAQLQSTSRRIEDQVQFLTTEHEKIMARLEDQEGRAQRNNIRVVGVPERAEGPSVEFFLETLIVDSLRPKRLSKFFTVERVHRAPIPPRGRGPPRGPSLHKLFTLEMKMPSCRLPGRMEIFNMSMLLYVSFQTSR
;
A
#
# COMPACT_ATOMS: atom_id res chain seq x y z
N MET A 1 8.05 13.71 -5.55
CA MET A 1 8.75 12.62 -6.25
C MET A 1 7.82 11.41 -6.33
N VAL A 2 6.87 11.46 -7.27
CA VAL A 2 5.92 10.39 -7.54
C VAL A 2 6.55 9.51 -8.61
N ARG A 3 6.88 8.26 -8.28
CA ARG A 3 7.34 7.28 -9.27
C ARG A 3 6.14 6.46 -9.72
N ASN A 4 5.58 6.87 -10.86
CA ASN A 4 4.75 6.00 -11.70
C ASN A 4 5.54 4.72 -12.00
N LYS A 5 5.02 3.57 -11.58
CA LYS A 5 5.39 2.28 -12.14
C LYS A 5 4.26 1.88 -13.07
N GLU A 6 4.51 2.07 -14.35
CA GLU A 6 3.70 1.53 -15.43
C GLU A 6 3.70 0.00 -15.31
N HIS A 7 2.51 -0.58 -15.16
CA HIS A 7 2.29 -2.01 -15.32
C HIS A 7 2.17 -2.28 -16.83
N PRO A 8 2.99 -3.18 -17.41
CA PRO A 8 2.83 -3.55 -18.80
C PRO A 8 1.56 -4.40 -18.94
N LEU A 9 0.74 -4.00 -19.90
CA LEU A 9 -0.46 -4.68 -20.36
C LEU A 9 -0.17 -6.16 -20.65
N LEU A 10 -0.65 -7.05 -19.78
CA LEU A 10 -0.83 -8.46 -20.11
C LEU A 10 -2.09 -8.59 -20.97
N GLN A 11 -2.00 -8.12 -22.21
CA GLN A 11 -2.78 -8.69 -23.30
C GLN A 11 -2.26 -10.11 -23.52
N VAL A 12 -2.93 -11.09 -22.92
CA VAL A 12 -2.80 -12.48 -23.35
C VAL A 12 -4.18 -12.89 -23.85
N ASN A 13 -4.41 -12.58 -25.12
CA ASN A 13 -5.46 -13.20 -25.93
C ASN A 13 -5.25 -14.72 -25.88
N LYS A 14 -5.97 -15.39 -24.98
CA LYS A 14 -6.01 -16.86 -24.92
C LYS A 14 -6.81 -17.48 -26.08
N MET A 15 -7.29 -16.67 -27.02
CA MET A 15 -8.03 -17.12 -28.20
C MET A 15 -7.18 -17.37 -29.45
N ASP A 16 -5.90 -16.96 -29.47
CA ASP A 16 -5.03 -17.20 -30.64
C ASP A 16 -4.52 -18.65 -30.75
N LYS A 17 -4.85 -19.52 -29.79
CA LYS A 17 -4.46 -20.95 -29.82
C LYS A 17 -5.31 -21.80 -30.75
N TYR A 18 -6.37 -21.25 -31.34
CA TYR A 18 -7.27 -21.96 -32.26
C TYR A 18 -7.27 -21.38 -33.69
N ALA A 19 -6.29 -20.52 -34.02
CA ALA A 19 -6.09 -20.08 -35.40
C ALA A 19 -5.65 -21.28 -36.25
N VAL A 20 -6.60 -21.75 -37.06
CA VAL A 20 -6.48 -22.80 -38.07
C VAL A 20 -5.14 -22.71 -38.80
N GLN A 21 -4.27 -23.70 -38.58
CA GLN A 21 -3.09 -23.91 -39.41
C GLN A 21 -3.57 -24.23 -40.83
N ARG A 22 -3.44 -23.26 -41.73
CA ARG A 22 -3.53 -23.51 -43.18
C ARG A 22 -2.36 -24.44 -43.54
N PRO A 23 -2.59 -25.63 -44.12
CA PRO A 23 -1.49 -26.51 -44.48
C PRO A 23 -0.63 -25.82 -45.54
N ALA A 24 0.65 -25.61 -45.21
CA ALA A 24 1.66 -25.12 -46.12
C ALA A 24 1.92 -26.18 -47.20
N GLY A 25 2.07 -25.73 -48.45
CA GLY A 25 2.30 -26.59 -49.60
C GLY A 25 3.45 -27.56 -49.37
N GLY A 26 3.13 -28.85 -49.47
CA GLY A 26 4.12 -29.93 -49.46
C GLY A 26 4.93 -29.90 -50.74
N THR A 27 6.24 -29.75 -50.59
CA THR A 27 7.23 -29.97 -51.64
C THR A 27 7.31 -31.47 -51.90
N VAL A 28 6.95 -31.89 -53.11
CA VAL A 28 7.02 -33.29 -53.55
C VAL A 28 8.48 -33.61 -53.90
N VAL A 29 9.08 -34.55 -53.16
CA VAL A 29 10.37 -35.18 -53.53
C VAL A 29 10.05 -36.54 -54.18
N PRO A 30 10.66 -36.89 -55.32
CA PRO A 30 10.32 -38.08 -56.09
C PRO A 30 11.03 -39.32 -55.52
N GLY A 31 10.30 -40.40 -55.29
CA GLY A 31 10.85 -41.68 -54.85
C GLY A 31 9.83 -42.81 -54.94
N ASP A 32 10.07 -43.69 -55.92
CA ASP A 32 9.54 -45.04 -56.14
C ASP A 32 8.04 -45.17 -56.44
N ALA A 33 7.76 -44.97 -57.74
CA ALA A 33 6.55 -45.45 -58.38
C ALA A 33 6.52 -46.99 -58.34
N GLU A 34 5.77 -47.56 -57.39
CA GLU A 34 5.19 -48.87 -57.63
C GLU A 34 4.17 -48.75 -58.75
N GLU A 35 4.44 -49.49 -59.82
CA GLU A 35 3.70 -49.57 -61.07
C GLU A 35 2.31 -50.16 -60.80
N GLY A 36 1.40 -49.31 -60.33
CA GLY A 36 -0.03 -49.60 -60.32
C GLY A 36 -0.54 -49.58 -61.75
N GLN A 37 -0.87 -50.77 -62.29
CA GLN A 37 -1.49 -50.93 -63.60
C GLN A 37 -2.60 -49.91 -63.83
N GLU A 38 -2.33 -48.97 -64.73
CA GLU A 38 -3.31 -48.06 -65.31
C GLU A 38 -4.26 -48.89 -66.18
N LYS A 39 -5.38 -49.33 -65.60
CA LYS A 39 -6.52 -49.80 -66.38
C LYS A 39 -7.18 -48.59 -67.02
N ASP A 40 -6.85 -48.42 -68.29
CA ASP A 40 -7.56 -47.67 -69.32
C ASP A 40 -9.07 -47.56 -69.03
N ARG A 41 -9.53 -46.37 -68.62
CA ARG A 41 -10.96 -46.06 -68.49
C ARG A 41 -11.50 -45.75 -69.88
N GLY A 42 -11.94 -46.78 -70.57
CA GLY A 42 -12.72 -46.64 -71.81
C GLY A 42 -14.01 -45.83 -71.58
N PRO A 43 -14.62 -45.32 -72.66
CA PRO A 43 -15.85 -44.53 -72.58
C PRO A 43 -17.03 -45.46 -72.24
N GLY A 44 -17.20 -45.74 -70.95
CA GLY A 44 -18.21 -46.66 -70.42
C GLY A 44 -18.25 -46.80 -68.90
N ASP A 45 -17.54 -45.95 -68.15
CA ASP A 45 -17.56 -45.93 -66.68
C ASP A 45 -18.82 -45.22 -66.13
N GLU A 46 -20.00 -45.64 -66.58
CA GLU A 46 -21.18 -45.44 -65.73
C GLU A 46 -21.17 -46.56 -64.68
N PRO A 47 -21.16 -46.23 -63.38
CA PRO A 47 -21.17 -47.23 -62.34
C PRO A 47 -22.36 -48.16 -62.57
N SER A 48 -22.07 -49.47 -62.73
CA SER A 48 -23.12 -50.44 -62.97
C SER A 48 -24.16 -50.35 -61.85
N LEU A 49 -25.44 -50.47 -62.19
CA LEU A 49 -26.54 -50.36 -61.22
C LEU A 49 -26.33 -51.29 -60.01
N SER A 50 -25.70 -52.45 -60.23
CA SER A 50 -25.33 -53.39 -59.16
C SER A 50 -24.28 -52.84 -58.19
N ALA A 51 -23.27 -52.09 -58.68
CA ALA A 51 -22.25 -51.47 -57.84
C ALA A 51 -22.85 -50.34 -56.97
N ILE A 52 -23.77 -49.56 -57.54
CA ILE A 52 -24.52 -48.53 -56.79
C ILE A 52 -25.38 -49.18 -55.71
N MET A 53 -26.13 -50.24 -56.06
CA MET A 53 -26.99 -50.96 -55.12
C MET A 53 -26.22 -51.65 -53.98
N ALA A 54 -24.97 -52.05 -54.21
CA ALA A 54 -24.10 -52.61 -53.17
C ALA A 54 -23.46 -51.53 -52.27
N ALA A 55 -23.12 -50.36 -52.82
CA ALA A 55 -22.50 -49.28 -52.05
C ALA A 55 -23.46 -48.60 -51.06
N ILE A 56 -24.77 -48.56 -51.34
CA ILE A 56 -25.78 -47.96 -50.46
C ILE A 56 -25.84 -48.62 -49.07
N PRO A 57 -25.98 -49.96 -48.93
CA PRO A 57 -25.98 -50.61 -47.63
C PRO A 57 -24.62 -50.55 -46.92
N ASP A 58 -23.51 -50.58 -47.67
CA ASP A 58 -22.17 -50.41 -47.10
C ASP A 58 -22.01 -49.01 -46.48
N LEU A 59 -22.44 -47.95 -47.18
CA LEU A 59 -22.48 -46.60 -46.65
C LEU A 59 -23.41 -46.47 -45.45
N HIS A 60 -24.59 -47.09 -45.50
CA HIS A 60 -25.53 -47.10 -44.38
C HIS A 60 -24.90 -47.72 -43.13
N SER A 61 -24.33 -48.92 -43.27
CA SER A 61 -23.66 -49.64 -42.19
C SER A 61 -22.43 -48.88 -41.64
N SER A 62 -21.76 -48.09 -42.48
CA SER A 62 -20.64 -47.25 -42.04
C SER A 62 -21.08 -45.93 -41.38
N LEU A 63 -22.24 -45.39 -41.74
CA LEU A 63 -22.71 -44.09 -41.26
C LEU A 63 -23.50 -44.17 -39.96
N GLU A 64 -24.31 -45.22 -39.77
CA GLU A 64 -25.05 -45.45 -38.52
C GLU A 64 -24.17 -45.35 -37.26
N PRO A 65 -23.06 -46.11 -37.12
CA PRO A 65 -22.25 -46.05 -35.91
C PRO A 65 -21.56 -44.68 -35.73
N LYS A 66 -21.29 -43.95 -36.83
CA LYS A 66 -20.71 -42.60 -36.76
C LYS A 66 -21.75 -41.59 -36.29
N LEU A 67 -23.00 -41.71 -36.72
CA LEU A 67 -24.11 -40.87 -36.26
C LEU A 67 -24.42 -41.13 -34.79
N ASP A 68 -24.39 -42.40 -34.35
CA ASP A 68 -24.55 -42.77 -32.94
C ASP A 68 -23.41 -42.18 -32.09
N ALA A 69 -22.16 -42.32 -32.54
CA ALA A 69 -21.00 -41.73 -31.86
C ALA A 69 -21.12 -40.20 -31.75
N VAL A 70 -21.49 -39.51 -32.83
CA VAL A 70 -21.74 -38.05 -32.81
C VAL A 70 -22.87 -37.69 -31.86
N THR A 71 -23.93 -38.49 -31.80
CA THR A 71 -25.05 -38.26 -30.88
C THR A 71 -24.60 -38.38 -29.42
N VAL A 72 -23.75 -39.36 -29.10
CA VAL A 72 -23.15 -39.51 -27.78
C VAL A 72 -22.25 -38.32 -27.44
N ASP A 73 -21.37 -37.92 -28.35
CA ASP A 73 -20.47 -36.78 -28.14
C ASP A 73 -21.23 -35.47 -27.91
N VAL A 74 -22.30 -35.24 -28.67
CA VAL A 74 -23.18 -34.07 -28.50
C VAL A 74 -23.82 -34.06 -27.11
N ASN A 75 -24.29 -35.22 -26.62
CA ASN A 75 -24.87 -35.31 -25.28
C ASN A 75 -23.83 -35.07 -24.19
N LEU A 76 -22.59 -35.54 -24.37
CA LEU A 76 -21.49 -35.26 -23.45
C LEU A 76 -21.13 -33.77 -23.44
N LEU A 77 -21.10 -33.12 -24.61
CA LEU A 77 -20.87 -31.69 -24.71
C LEU A 77 -21.97 -30.88 -24.02
N PHE A 78 -23.24 -31.30 -24.11
CA PHE A 78 -24.32 -30.65 -23.36
C PHE A 78 -24.12 -30.76 -21.85
N ALA A 79 -23.74 -31.94 -21.35
CA ALA A 79 -23.46 -32.14 -19.93
C ALA A 79 -22.25 -31.31 -19.45
N ASP A 80 -21.21 -31.17 -20.27
CA ASP A 80 -20.06 -30.36 -19.94
C ASP A 80 -20.37 -28.85 -20.03
N LEU A 81 -21.19 -28.42 -20.98
CA LEU A 81 -21.70 -27.05 -21.03
C LEU A 81 -22.50 -26.71 -19.78
N GLU A 82 -23.36 -27.61 -19.29
CA GLU A 82 -24.12 -27.42 -18.06
C GLU A 82 -23.20 -27.26 -16.83
N LYS A 83 -22.15 -28.07 -16.72
CA LYS A 83 -21.16 -27.91 -15.65
C LYS A 83 -20.40 -26.58 -15.75
N VAL A 84 -20.10 -26.14 -16.97
CA VAL A 84 -19.40 -24.86 -17.18
C VAL A 84 -20.31 -23.69 -16.83
N THR A 85 -21.59 -23.72 -17.24
CA THR A 85 -22.55 -22.67 -16.88
C THR A 85 -22.74 -22.58 -15.37
N GLU A 86 -22.87 -23.72 -14.67
CA GLU A 86 -22.94 -23.74 -13.21
C GLU A 86 -21.70 -23.12 -12.55
N LYS A 87 -20.50 -23.51 -13.00
CA LYS A 87 -19.25 -22.94 -12.49
C LYS A 87 -19.13 -21.44 -12.76
N VAL A 88 -19.60 -20.98 -13.91
CA VAL A 88 -19.62 -19.56 -14.27
C VAL A 88 -20.56 -18.80 -13.34
N ILE A 89 -21.78 -19.30 -13.11
CA ILE A 89 -22.74 -18.67 -12.19
C ILE A 89 -22.16 -18.59 -10.78
N ASN A 90 -21.60 -19.68 -10.26
CA ASN A 90 -20.99 -19.70 -8.93
C ASN A 90 -19.82 -18.70 -8.85
N GLY A 91 -18.95 -18.68 -9.87
CA GLY A 91 -17.85 -17.71 -9.96
C GLY A 91 -18.33 -16.25 -10.00
N GLU A 92 -19.40 -15.95 -10.74
CA GLU A 92 -20.01 -14.62 -10.77
C GLU A 92 -20.58 -14.21 -9.41
N THR A 93 -21.23 -15.14 -8.70
CA THR A 93 -21.73 -14.87 -7.34
C THR A 93 -20.61 -14.62 -6.34
N ASP A 94 -19.53 -15.40 -6.40
CA ASP A 94 -18.36 -15.22 -5.54
C ASP A 94 -17.68 -13.88 -5.81
N ILE A 95 -17.54 -13.50 -7.09
CA ILE A 95 -17.00 -12.20 -7.48
C ILE A 95 -17.87 -11.07 -6.95
N ALA A 96 -19.20 -11.17 -7.06
CA ALA A 96 -20.12 -10.16 -6.52
C ALA A 96 -19.98 -10.01 -5.00
N GLN A 97 -19.84 -11.13 -4.27
CA GLN A 97 -19.59 -11.12 -2.83
C GLN A 97 -18.24 -10.50 -2.49
N LEU A 98 -17.17 -10.86 -3.20
CA LEU A 98 -15.83 -10.27 -3.02
C LEU A 98 -15.83 -8.77 -3.28
N GLN A 99 -16.52 -8.30 -4.32
CA GLN A 99 -16.66 -6.87 -4.60
C GLN A 99 -17.41 -6.15 -3.48
N SER A 100 -18.49 -6.73 -2.95
CA SER A 100 -19.23 -6.14 -1.83
C SER A 100 -18.39 -6.03 -0.56
N THR A 101 -17.59 -7.05 -0.26
CA THR A 101 -16.71 -7.06 0.92
C THR A 101 -15.54 -6.12 0.76
N SER A 102 -14.94 -6.03 -0.43
CA SER A 102 -13.87 -5.05 -0.73
C SER A 102 -14.35 -3.62 -0.51
N ARG A 103 -15.51 -3.26 -1.07
CA ARG A 103 -16.10 -1.92 -0.88
C ARG A 103 -16.32 -1.60 0.59
N ARG A 104 -16.89 -2.54 1.36
CA ARG A 104 -17.09 -2.37 2.80
C ARG A 104 -15.77 -2.16 3.55
N ILE A 105 -14.71 -2.90 3.20
CA ILE A 105 -13.39 -2.73 3.81
C ILE A 105 -12.80 -1.37 3.44
N GLU A 106 -12.90 -0.95 2.18
CA GLU A 106 -12.45 0.37 1.73
C GLU A 106 -13.14 1.50 2.50
N ASP A 107 -14.46 1.42 2.67
CA ASP A 107 -15.24 2.40 3.45
C ASP A 107 -14.79 2.43 4.93
N GLN A 108 -14.57 1.26 5.53
CA GLN A 108 -14.06 1.16 6.91
C GLN A 108 -12.66 1.74 7.04
N VAL A 109 -11.77 1.48 6.08
CA VAL A 109 -10.42 2.04 6.06
C VAL A 109 -10.47 3.56 5.93
N GLN A 110 -11.30 4.10 5.04
CA GLN A 110 -11.48 5.54 4.91
C GLN A 110 -11.99 6.16 6.21
N PHE A 111 -13.03 5.58 6.82
CA PHE A 111 -13.56 6.03 8.10
C PHE A 111 -12.48 6.04 9.19
N LEU A 112 -11.77 4.92 9.37
CA LEU A 112 -10.71 4.81 10.37
C LEU A 112 -9.55 5.77 10.12
N THR A 113 -9.19 6.01 8.86
CA THR A 113 -8.13 6.96 8.50
C THR A 113 -8.53 8.38 8.89
N THR A 114 -9.77 8.79 8.60
CA THR A 114 -10.27 10.12 9.00
C THR A 114 -10.38 10.28 10.51
N GLU A 115 -10.81 9.25 11.24
CA GLU A 115 -10.84 9.29 12.70
C GLU A 115 -9.44 9.33 13.30
N HIS A 116 -8.50 8.59 12.72
CA HIS A 116 -7.09 8.64 13.13
C HIS A 116 -6.51 10.04 12.94
N GLU A 117 -6.72 10.68 11.79
CA GLU A 117 -6.29 12.06 11.55
C GLU A 117 -6.90 13.05 12.55
N LYS A 118 -8.21 12.92 12.85
CA LYS A 118 -8.87 13.76 13.86
C LYS A 118 -8.27 13.56 15.26
N ILE A 119 -7.99 12.32 15.65
CA ILE A 119 -7.39 12.01 16.95
C ILE A 119 -5.97 12.55 17.02
N MET A 120 -5.17 12.38 15.95
CA MET A 120 -3.82 12.91 15.86
C MET A 120 -3.80 14.44 15.96
N ALA A 121 -4.71 15.13 15.27
CA ALA A 121 -4.83 16.59 15.37
C ALA A 121 -5.23 17.05 16.78
N ARG A 122 -6.13 16.31 17.46
CA ARG A 122 -6.49 16.59 18.85
C ARG A 122 -5.32 16.34 19.80
N LEU A 123 -4.56 15.28 19.59
CA LEU A 123 -3.39 14.96 20.38
C LEU A 123 -2.31 16.03 20.21
N GLU A 124 -2.04 16.46 18.97
CA GLU A 124 -1.10 17.54 18.69
C GLU A 124 -1.53 18.87 19.34
N ASP A 125 -2.82 19.22 19.32
CA ASP A 125 -3.31 20.41 20.04
C ASP A 125 -3.16 20.26 21.56
N GLN A 126 -3.47 19.09 22.12
CA GLN A 126 -3.31 18.82 23.54
C GLN A 126 -1.85 18.86 23.98
N GLU A 127 -0.95 18.20 23.25
CA GLU A 127 0.50 18.24 23.49
C GLU A 127 1.02 19.67 23.35
N GLY A 128 0.62 20.38 22.30
CA GLY A 128 0.97 21.78 22.09
C GLY A 128 0.54 22.66 23.25
N ARG A 129 -0.68 22.51 23.76
CA ARG A 129 -1.17 23.25 24.94
C ARG A 129 -0.43 22.88 26.22
N ALA A 130 -0.14 21.60 26.42
CA ALA A 130 0.64 21.14 27.57
C ALA A 130 2.06 21.71 27.55
N GLN A 131 2.68 21.80 26.36
CA GLN A 131 4.04 22.33 26.20
C GLN A 131 4.12 23.87 26.17
N ARG A 132 3.04 24.60 25.82
CA ARG A 132 3.03 26.08 25.85
C ARG A 132 3.34 26.65 27.23
N ASN A 133 2.98 25.93 28.28
CA ASN A 133 3.27 26.32 29.65
C ASN A 133 4.68 25.88 30.10
N ASN A 134 5.41 25.14 29.27
CA ASN A 134 6.71 24.57 29.59
C ASN A 134 7.85 25.46 29.07
N ILE A 135 8.60 26.06 29.98
CA ILE A 135 9.81 26.83 29.64
C ILE A 135 11.06 26.00 29.88
N ARG A 136 11.96 26.01 28.90
CA ARG A 136 13.28 25.37 28.96
C ARG A 136 14.37 26.42 29.19
N VAL A 137 15.02 26.38 30.37
CA VAL A 137 16.17 27.24 30.69
C VAL A 137 17.46 26.47 30.47
N VAL A 138 18.34 26.99 29.62
CA VAL A 138 19.67 26.45 29.33
C VAL A 138 20.71 27.48 29.78
N GLY A 139 21.79 27.04 30.42
CA GLY A 139 22.89 27.95 30.76
C GLY A 139 23.13 28.13 32.26
N VAL A 140 22.39 27.40 33.11
CA VAL A 140 22.55 27.52 34.57
C VAL A 140 23.74 26.65 35.03
N PRO A 141 24.83 27.24 35.57
CA PRO A 141 25.95 26.50 36.12
C PRO A 141 25.51 25.63 37.29
N GLU A 142 26.06 24.42 37.34
CA GLU A 142 25.74 23.48 38.41
C GLU A 142 26.08 24.04 39.78
N ARG A 143 25.16 23.87 40.74
CA ARG A 143 25.24 24.32 42.15
C ARG A 143 25.01 25.82 42.41
N ALA A 144 24.80 26.64 41.38
CA ALA A 144 24.44 28.07 41.55
C ALA A 144 23.03 28.30 42.13
N GLU A 145 22.15 27.30 42.02
CA GLU A 145 20.74 27.37 42.46
C GLU A 145 20.53 27.31 43.99
N GLY A 146 21.56 26.92 44.76
CA GLY A 146 21.39 26.68 46.19
C GLY A 146 20.48 25.48 46.51
N PRO A 147 19.83 25.46 47.70
CA PRO A 147 19.02 24.32 48.16
C PRO A 147 17.63 24.24 47.51
N SER A 148 17.09 25.36 47.00
CA SER A 148 15.78 25.40 46.34
C SER A 148 15.89 25.94 44.92
N VAL A 149 15.83 25.01 43.96
CA VAL A 149 15.88 25.32 42.52
C VAL A 149 14.64 26.12 42.08
N GLU A 150 13.49 25.83 42.68
CA GLU A 150 12.23 26.49 42.40
C GLU A 150 12.29 27.99 42.72
N PHE A 151 12.75 28.33 43.93
CA PHE A 151 12.90 29.72 44.36
C PHE A 151 13.92 30.49 43.52
N PHE A 152 15.04 29.85 43.17
CA PHE A 152 16.05 30.45 42.30
C PHE A 152 15.47 30.80 40.91
N LEU A 153 14.77 29.85 40.28
CA LEU A 153 14.20 30.08 38.95
C LEU A 153 13.02 31.05 38.96
N GLU A 154 12.19 31.03 40.00
CA GLU A 154 11.12 32.00 40.17
C GLU A 154 11.68 33.43 40.27
N THR A 155 12.68 33.64 41.13
CA THR A 155 13.37 34.93 41.27
C THR A 155 14.01 35.36 39.96
N LEU A 156 14.71 34.44 39.28
CA LEU A 156 15.38 34.70 38.01
C LEU A 156 14.40 35.16 36.92
N ILE A 157 13.26 34.48 36.82
CA ILE A 157 12.22 34.79 35.83
C ILE A 157 11.54 36.11 36.15
N VAL A 158 11.19 36.32 37.41
CA VAL A 158 10.60 37.58 37.89
C VAL A 158 11.55 38.75 37.61
N ASP A 159 12.83 38.64 37.97
CA ASP A 159 13.81 39.72 37.79
C ASP A 159 14.06 40.06 36.33
N SER A 160 14.01 39.07 35.45
CA SER A 160 14.34 39.29 34.04
C SER A 160 13.18 39.74 33.18
N LEU A 161 11.95 39.36 33.54
CA LEU A 161 10.74 39.74 32.83
C LEU A 161 10.00 40.91 33.51
N ARG A 162 10.56 41.42 34.62
CA ARG A 162 9.98 42.44 35.50
C ARG A 162 9.51 43.74 34.85
N PRO A 163 9.95 44.19 33.64
CA PRO A 163 9.46 45.48 33.18
C PRO A 163 8.01 45.49 32.66
N LYS A 164 7.46 44.43 32.02
CA LYS A 164 6.18 44.60 31.27
C LYS A 164 5.23 43.40 31.09
N ARG A 165 5.59 42.17 31.48
CA ARG A 165 4.85 41.00 30.92
C ARG A 165 4.30 39.98 31.93
N LEU A 166 4.90 39.79 33.10
CA LEU A 166 4.41 38.77 34.04
C LEU A 166 3.20 39.25 34.86
N SER A 167 2.18 38.40 34.95
CA SER A 167 1.06 38.59 35.88
C SER A 167 1.54 38.54 37.33
N LYS A 168 0.87 39.27 38.23
CA LYS A 168 1.13 39.24 39.68
C LYS A 168 0.96 37.85 40.31
N PHE A 169 0.31 36.92 39.60
CA PHE A 169 0.05 35.54 40.02
C PHE A 169 0.97 34.53 39.34
N PHE A 170 2.16 34.95 38.90
CA PHE A 170 3.14 34.02 38.36
C PHE A 170 3.58 33.04 39.47
N THR A 171 3.33 31.76 39.24
CA THR A 171 3.83 30.67 40.09
C THR A 171 4.42 29.58 39.22
N VAL A 172 5.54 29.04 39.67
CA VAL A 172 6.14 27.84 39.10
C VAL A 172 5.42 26.62 39.70
N GLU A 173 4.84 25.76 38.87
CA GLU A 173 4.12 24.57 39.36
C GLU A 173 5.06 23.39 39.58
N ARG A 174 6.02 23.22 38.67
CA ARG A 174 7.01 22.15 38.72
C ARG A 174 8.33 22.62 38.16
N VAL A 175 9.40 22.20 38.83
CA VAL A 175 10.77 22.32 38.34
C VAL A 175 11.40 20.94 38.33
N HIS A 176 11.84 20.50 37.17
CA HIS A 176 12.63 19.30 37.07
C HIS A 176 13.86 19.52 36.19
N ARG A 177 14.92 18.80 36.56
CA ARG A 177 16.14 18.71 35.76
C ARG A 177 15.85 17.78 34.59
N ALA A 178 15.83 18.30 33.38
CA ALA A 178 15.64 17.46 32.21
C ALA A 178 16.93 16.67 31.93
N PRO A 179 16.83 15.35 31.64
CA PRO A 179 17.98 14.52 31.36
C PRO A 179 18.71 15.02 30.11
N ILE A 180 20.03 15.16 30.20
CA ILE A 180 20.88 15.53 29.06
C ILE A 180 21.01 14.27 28.19
N PRO A 181 20.59 14.29 26.91
CA PRO A 181 20.82 13.15 26.02
C PRO A 181 22.33 12.90 25.86
N PRO A 182 22.78 11.63 25.79
CA PRO A 182 24.19 11.31 25.62
C PRO A 182 24.69 11.98 24.33
N ARG A 183 25.70 12.85 24.48
CA ARG A 183 26.27 13.58 23.36
C ARG A 183 27.03 12.60 22.46
N GLY A 184 26.68 12.57 21.18
CA GLY A 184 27.34 11.74 20.17
C GLY A 184 28.85 12.00 20.06
N ARG A 185 29.52 11.09 19.36
CA ARG A 185 30.99 10.94 19.21
C ARG A 185 31.63 12.12 18.46
N GLY A 186 31.81 13.25 19.12
CA GLY A 186 32.57 14.41 18.65
C GLY A 186 33.45 14.98 19.76
N PRO A 187 34.51 15.76 19.44
CA PRO A 187 35.42 16.28 20.45
C PRO A 187 34.66 17.14 21.49
N PRO A 188 35.01 17.01 22.78
CA PRO A 188 34.26 17.63 23.87
C PRO A 188 34.39 19.15 23.79
N ARG A 189 33.34 19.84 23.35
CA ARG A 189 33.24 21.29 23.48
C ARG A 189 33.00 21.67 24.94
N GLY A 190 34.05 21.62 25.78
CA GLY A 190 34.16 22.22 27.13
C GLY A 190 33.08 21.83 28.17
N PRO A 191 33.34 22.00 29.49
CA PRO A 191 32.38 21.73 30.54
C PRO A 191 31.40 22.90 30.63
N SER A 192 30.54 23.01 29.64
CA SER A 192 29.35 23.85 29.73
C SER A 192 28.35 23.05 30.58
N LEU A 193 28.58 22.99 31.90
CA LEU A 193 27.70 22.39 32.91
C LEU A 193 26.44 23.25 33.04
N HIS A 194 25.71 23.33 31.93
CA HIS A 194 24.54 24.14 31.76
C HIS A 194 23.34 23.23 31.98
N LYS A 195 22.67 23.41 33.12
CA LYS A 195 21.49 22.64 33.46
C LYS A 195 20.30 23.06 32.63
N LEU A 196 19.40 22.10 32.51
CA LEU A 196 18.18 22.21 31.76
C LEU A 196 16.98 22.11 32.70
N PHE A 197 16.21 23.19 32.78
CA PHE A 197 14.99 23.20 33.59
C PHE A 197 13.77 23.30 32.71
N THR A 198 12.79 22.43 32.95
CA THR A 198 11.45 22.57 32.41
C THR A 198 10.56 23.12 33.51
N LEU A 199 9.86 24.21 33.23
CA LEU A 199 8.99 24.90 34.17
C LEU A 199 7.56 24.87 33.68
N GLU A 200 6.64 24.29 34.45
CA GLU A 200 5.20 24.41 34.20
C GLU A 200 4.68 25.73 34.80
N MET A 201 4.10 26.60 33.97
CA MET A 201 3.59 27.92 34.39
C MET A 201 2.08 28.05 34.26
N LYS A 202 1.43 28.63 35.27
CA LYS A 202 0.02 29.02 35.21
C LYS A 202 -0.10 30.42 34.58
N MET A 203 -0.23 30.45 33.25
CA MET A 203 -0.34 31.62 32.34
C MET A 203 0.97 32.29 31.87
N PRO A 204 1.52 31.90 30.69
CA PRO A 204 2.49 32.73 29.97
C PRO A 204 1.93 33.20 28.62
N SER A 205 1.25 34.35 28.59
CA SER A 205 1.00 35.12 27.35
C SER A 205 2.22 35.98 26.94
N CYS A 206 3.40 35.64 27.46
CA CYS A 206 4.61 36.47 27.37
C CYS A 206 5.59 35.89 26.36
N ARG A 207 6.00 36.69 25.36
CA ARG A 207 7.17 36.35 24.55
C ARG A 207 8.41 36.35 25.45
N LEU A 208 9.08 35.21 25.55
CA LEU A 208 10.31 35.08 26.31
C LEU A 208 11.46 35.79 25.57
N PRO A 209 12.32 36.51 26.29
CA PRO A 209 13.58 37.00 25.74
C PRO A 209 14.48 35.80 25.42
N GLY A 210 14.99 35.72 24.19
CA GLY A 210 15.76 34.55 23.74
C GLY A 210 17.05 34.35 24.54
N ARG A 211 17.79 35.43 24.80
CA ARG A 211 19.02 35.42 25.61
C ARG A 211 18.88 36.39 26.77
N MET A 212 19.27 35.96 27.97
CA MET A 212 19.26 36.77 29.18
C MET A 212 20.63 36.71 29.85
N GLU A 213 21.05 37.82 30.46
CA GLU A 213 22.27 37.90 31.25
C GLU A 213 21.90 38.36 32.66
N ILE A 214 22.05 37.46 33.63
CA ILE A 214 21.59 37.67 35.01
C ILE A 214 22.67 37.07 35.91
N PHE A 215 23.06 37.77 36.98
CA PHE A 215 24.15 37.35 37.88
C PHE A 215 25.47 37.04 37.15
N ASN A 216 25.88 37.84 36.16
CA ASN A 216 27.07 37.60 35.32
C ASN A 216 27.04 36.27 34.54
N MET A 217 25.85 35.68 34.33
CA MET A 217 25.68 34.41 33.63
C MET A 217 24.78 34.58 32.42
N SER A 218 25.22 34.09 31.26
CA SER A 218 24.44 34.08 30.03
C SER A 218 23.56 32.83 29.96
N MET A 219 22.24 33.02 29.90
CA MET A 219 21.26 31.96 29.78
C MET A 219 20.38 32.13 28.54
N LEU A 220 19.86 31.02 28.04
CA LEU A 220 18.92 30.97 26.93
C LEU A 220 17.60 30.37 27.41
N LEU A 221 16.49 31.04 27.11
CA LEU A 221 15.15 30.55 27.40
C LEU A 221 14.46 30.19 26.10
N TYR A 222 13.88 29.00 26.10
CA TYR A 222 13.09 28.50 25.00
C TYR A 222 11.72 28.08 25.51
N VAL A 223 10.69 28.35 24.73
CA VAL A 223 9.43 27.60 24.87
C VAL A 223 9.71 26.18 24.41
N SER A 224 9.24 25.18 25.15
CA SER A 224 9.38 23.79 24.71
C SER A 224 8.62 23.60 23.40
N PHE A 225 9.35 23.27 22.34
CA PHE A 225 8.79 22.81 21.08
C PHE A 225 9.30 21.41 20.79
N GLN A 226 8.42 20.55 20.29
CA GLN A 226 8.79 19.22 19.82
C GLN A 226 9.83 19.36 18.70
N THR A 227 11.01 18.79 18.89
CA THR A 227 11.81 18.33 17.75
C THR A 227 11.07 17.12 17.19
N SER A 228 10.32 17.32 16.11
CA SER A 228 9.78 16.21 15.31
C SER A 228 10.94 15.26 14.98
N ARG A 229 10.77 13.99 15.33
CA ARG A 229 11.71 12.92 14.96
C ARG A 229 11.43 12.46 13.54
#